data_AF-A0A368TKV3-F1
#
_entry.id   AF-A0A368TKV3-F1
#
_cell.length_a   1.000
_cell.length_b   1.000
_cell.length_c   1.000
_cell.angle_alpha   90.00
_cell.angle_beta   90.00
_cell.angle_gamma   90.00
#
_symmetry.space_group_name_H-M   'P 1'
#
loop_
_entity.id
_entity.type
_entity.pdbx_description
1 polymer ?
#
loop_
_entity_poly.entity_id
_entity_poly.type
_entity_poly.pdbx_seq_one_letter_code
_entity_poly.pdbx_strand_id
1 'polypeptide(L)' 'MIELGRQYIVNASGEKTAVIIPAGEYEELLEDLHDLAVVAERREDPTISFEELKEKLRKDGLL' A
#
# COMPACT_ATOMS: atom_id res chain seq x y z
N MET A 1 6.34 -17.06 18.41
CA MET A 1 5.57 -15.95 17.81
C MET A 1 4.13 -16.10 18.26
N ILE A 2 3.53 -15.05 18.81
CA ILE A 2 2.10 -15.07 19.12
C ILE A 2 1.39 -14.55 17.87
N GLU A 3 0.70 -15.42 17.14
CA GLU A 3 -0.30 -14.99 16.15
C GLU A 3 -1.48 -14.39 16.92
N LEU A 4 -1.46 -13.08 17.16
CA LEU A 4 -2.66 -12.36 17.61
C LEU A 4 -3.54 -12.13 16.37
N GLY A 5 -4.31 -13.15 16.02
CA GLY A 5 -5.30 -13.07 14.94
C GLY A 5 -6.30 -11.93 15.16
N ARG A 6 -6.72 -11.29 14.07
CA ARG A 6 -7.66 -10.16 14.04
C ARG A 6 -8.85 -10.39 14.98
N GLN A 7 -9.14 -9.43 15.86
CA GLN A 7 -10.31 -9.46 16.73
C GLN A 7 -11.38 -8.51 16.22
N TYR A 8 -12.66 -8.88 16.32
CA TYR A 8 -13.77 -8.03 15.88
C TYR A 8 -14.58 -7.53 17.08
N ILE A 9 -14.91 -6.25 17.07
CA ILE A 9 -15.89 -5.67 17.99
C ILE A 9 -17.26 -5.79 17.34
N VAL A 10 -18.18 -6.46 18.01
CA VAL A 10 -19.52 -6.79 17.50
C VAL A 10 -20.57 -6.07 18.35
N ASN A 11 -21.55 -5.45 17.71
CA ASN A 11 -22.66 -4.78 18.40
C ASN A 11 -23.75 -5.76 18.88
N ALA A 12 -24.79 -5.25 19.53
CA ALA A 12 -25.87 -6.09 20.07
C ALA A 12 -26.72 -6.80 18.99
N SER A 13 -26.76 -6.29 17.75
CA SER A 13 -27.42 -6.96 16.60
C SER A 13 -26.56 -8.05 15.97
N GLY A 14 -25.31 -8.23 16.41
CA GLY A 14 -24.39 -9.22 15.85
C GLY A 14 -23.54 -8.71 14.69
N GLU A 15 -23.55 -7.41 14.40
CA GLU A 15 -22.79 -6.80 13.31
C GLU A 15 -21.39 -6.39 13.77
N LYS A 16 -20.39 -6.68 12.93
CA LYS A 16 -18.99 -6.25 13.15
C LYS A 16 -18.87 -4.75 12.91
N THR A 17 -18.46 -4.01 13.93
CA THR A 17 -18.38 -2.54 13.90
C THR A 17 -16.95 -2.01 13.92
N ALA A 18 -16.00 -2.79 14.44
CA ALA A 18 -14.58 -2.46 14.39
C ALA A 18 -13.73 -3.74 14.40
N VAL A 19 -12.45 -3.59 14.08
CA VAL A 19 -11.44 -4.65 14.15
C VAL A 19 -10.23 -4.14 14.94
N ILE A 20 -9.66 -5.01 15.77
CA ILE A 20 -8.38 -4.79 16.46
C ILE A 20 -7.36 -5.68 15.76
N ILE A 21 -6.31 -5.05 15.24
CA ILE A 21 -5.20 -5.70 14.54
C ILE A 21 -3.88 -5.23 15.15
N PRO A 22 -2.78 -5.98 15.00
CA PRO A 22 -1.45 -5.49 15.36
C PRO A 22 -1.14 -4.16 14.69
N ALA A 23 -0.41 -3.27 15.38
CA ALA A 23 -0.09 -1.95 14.85
C ALA A 23 0.68 -2.01 13.52
N GLY A 24 1.63 -2.94 13.38
CA GLY A 24 2.35 -3.14 12.12
C GLY A 24 1.44 -3.53 10.95
N GLU A 25 0.41 -4.35 11.19
CA GLU A 25 -0.57 -4.69 10.15
C GLU A 25 -1.42 -3.47 9.75
N TYR A 26 -1.72 -2.56 10.69
CA TYR A 26 -2.39 -1.31 10.35
C TYR A 26 -1.49 -0.38 9.51
N GLU A 27 -0.20 -0.28 9.84
CA GLU A 27 0.77 0.50 9.09
C GLU A 27 0.94 -0.03 7.66
N GLU A 28 1.06 -1.35 7.49
CA GLU A 28 1.11 -2.02 6.17
C GLU A 28 -0.16 -1.72 5.35
N LEU A 29 -1.35 -1.76 5.96
CA LEU A 29 -2.60 -1.42 5.25
C LEU A 29 -2.65 0.04 4.79
N LEU A 30 -2.06 0.97 5.56
CA LEU A 30 -1.96 2.37 5.15
C LEU A 30 -0.96 2.55 4.00
N GLU A 31 0.16 1.82 4.02
CA GLU A 31 1.15 1.81 2.94
C GLU A 31 0.52 1.27 1.64
N ASP A 32 -0.18 0.15 1.69
CA ASP A 32 -0.90 -0.42 0.54
C ASP A 32 -1.90 0.57 -0.08
N LEU A 33 -2.68 1.27 0.75
CA LEU A 33 -3.63 2.28 0.29
C LEU A 33 -2.94 3.47 -0.37
N HIS A 34 -1.82 3.92 0.20
CA HIS A 34 -1.01 4.98 -0.37
C HIS A 34 -0.44 4.59 -1.73
N ASP A 35 0.12 3.38 -1.85
CA ASP A 35 0.67 2.88 -3.11
C ASP A 35 -0.40 2.77 -4.20
N LEU A 36 -1.59 2.29 -3.85
CA LEU A 36 -2.73 2.25 -4.77
C LEU A 36 -3.19 3.65 -5.20
N ALA A 37 -3.16 4.63 -4.28
CA ALA A 37 -3.48 6.01 -4.61
C ALA A 37 -2.45 6.60 -5.60
N VAL A 38 -1.15 6.39 -5.36
CA VAL A 38 -0.07 6.83 -6.26
C VAL A 38 -0.24 6.22 -7.65
N VAL A 39 -0.58 4.93 -7.74
CA VAL A 39 -0.86 4.27 -9.04
C VAL A 39 -2.06 4.90 -9.74
N ALA A 40 -3.14 5.18 -9.01
CA ALA A 40 -4.35 5.77 -9.59
C ALA A 40 -4.13 7.20 -10.08
N GLU A 41 -3.40 8.01 -9.30
CA GLU A 41 -3.04 9.40 -9.66
C GLU A 41 -2.19 9.45 -10.93
N ARG A 42 -1.25 8.50 -11.08
CA ARG A 42 -0.32 8.43 -12.22
C ARG A 42 -0.87 7.65 -13.41
N ARG A 43 -2.13 7.20 -13.39
CA ARG A 43 -2.69 6.32 -14.42
C ARG A 43 -2.67 6.92 -15.83
N GLU A 44 -2.89 8.24 -15.92
CA GLU A 44 -2.93 8.97 -17.19
C GLU A 44 -1.59 9.66 -17.52
N ASP A 45 -0.56 9.48 -16.68
CA ASP A 45 0.75 10.06 -16.93
C ASP A 45 1.37 9.45 -18.21
N PRO A 46 2.08 10.25 -19.01
CA PRO A 46 2.81 9.73 -20.16
C PRO A 46 3.85 8.70 -19.70
N THR A 47 3.89 7.57 -20.39
CA THR A 47 4.89 6.52 -20.14
C THR A 47 6.13 6.73 -21.01
N ILE A 48 7.26 6.21 -20.55
CA ILE A 48 8.52 6.19 -21.30
C ILE A 48 8.94 4.75 -21.55
N SER A 49 9.74 4.54 -22.60
CA SER A 49 10.30 3.21 -22.86
C SER A 49 11.32 2.82 -21.80
N PHE A 50 11.53 1.51 -21.62
CA PHE A 50 12.55 1.01 -20.69
C PHE A 50 13.98 1.44 -21.07
N GLU A 51 14.27 1.58 -22.37
CA GLU A 51 15.57 2.10 -22.83
C GLU A 51 15.75 3.58 -22.45
N GLU A 52 14.73 4.41 -22.66
CA GLU A 52 14.76 5.82 -22.25
C GLU A 52 14.94 5.96 -20.73
N LEU A 53 14.27 5.11 -19.95
CA LEU A 53 14.47 5.08 -18.50
C LEU A 53 15.93 4.76 -18.13
N LYS A 54 16.54 3.73 -18.74
CA LYS A 54 17.94 3.36 -18.48
C LYS A 54 18.92 4.47 -18.87
N GLU A 55 18.68 5.15 -19.98
CA GLU A 55 19.50 6.30 -20.39
C GLU A 55 19.44 7.44 -19.37
N LYS A 56 18.24 7.77 -18.86
CA LYS A 56 18.06 8.76 -17.78
C LYS A 56 18.81 8.35 -16.52
N LEU A 57 18.65 7.11 -16.06
CA LEU A 57 19.31 6.61 -14.85
C LEU A 57 20.85 6.64 -14.94
N ARG A 58 21.42 6.25 -16.09
CA ARG A 58 22.88 6.35 -16.32
C ARG A 58 23.35 7.80 -16.33
N LYS A 59 22.59 8.70 -16.96
CA LYS A 59 22.89 10.14 -16.99
C LYS A 59 22.90 10.74 -15.59
N ASP A 60 22.01 10.27 -14.72
CA ASP A 60 21.90 10.70 -13.32
C ASP A 60 22.91 9.99 -12.39
N GLY A 61 23.69 9.04 -12.91
CA GLY A 61 24.68 8.27 -12.13
C GLY A 61 24.08 7.24 -11.18
N LEU A 62 22.81 6.87 -11.39
CA LEU A 62 22.07 5.89 -10.60
C LEU A 62 22.17 4.47 -11.17
N LEU A 63 22.76 4.31 -12.36
CA LEU A 63 22.98 3.06 -13.08
C LEU A 63 24.33 3.02 -13.80
#